data_AF-A0A0S8DQH8-F1
#
_entry.id   AF-A0A0S8DQH8-F1
#
_cell.length_a   1.000
_cell.length_b   1.000
_cell.length_c   1.000
_cell.angle_alpha   90.00
_cell.angle_beta   90.00
_cell.angle_gamma   90.00
#
_symmetry.space_group_name_H-M   'P 1'
#
loop_
_entity.id
_entity.type
_entity.pdbx_description
1 polymer ?
#
loop_
_entity_poly.entity_id
_entity_poly.type
_entity_poly.pdbx_seq_one_letter_code
_entity_poly.pdbx_strand_id
1 'polypeptide(L)' 'MTYAKNMVHEVGAIAHSCGVKEPRQLSRMHARVVTQNGRSQALSELYPDVPARWPVQSQT' A
#
# COMPACT_ATOMS: atom_id res chain seq x y z
N MET A 1 25.85 -0.51 8.92
CA MET A 1 24.42 -0.09 9.07
C MET A 1 24.02 1.02 8.11
N THR A 2 24.56 1.08 6.88
CA THR A 2 24.25 2.17 5.93
C THR A 2 22.95 1.91 5.16
N TYR A 3 22.69 0.64 4.80
CA TYR A 3 21.50 0.26 4.03
C TYR A 3 20.20 0.63 4.73
N ALA A 4 20.01 0.21 5.98
CA ALA A 4 18.77 0.46 6.72
C ALA A 4 18.49 1.96 6.90
N LYS A 5 19.51 2.77 7.16
CA LYS A 5 19.37 4.23 7.31
C LYS A 5 18.94 4.89 6.00
N ASN A 6 19.54 4.50 4.89
CA ASN A 6 19.19 5.02 3.57
C ASN A 6 17.75 4.63 3.20
N MET A 7 17.37 3.37 3.42
CA MET A 7 15.99 2.91 3.18
C MET A 7 14.97 3.72 3.98
N VAL A 8 15.25 4.02 5.26
CA VAL A 8 14.35 4.84 6.08
C VAL A 8 14.22 6.26 5.53
N HIS A 9 15.31 6.88 5.10
CA HIS A 9 15.29 8.23 4.55
C HIS A 9 14.50 8.31 3.24
N GLU A 10 14.83 7.47 2.27
CA GLU A 10 14.21 7.49 0.93
C GLU A 10 12.72 7.12 0.99
N VAL A 11 12.36 6.07 1.74
CA VAL A 11 10.96 5.68 1.89
C VAL A 11 10.18 6.75 2.67
N GLY A 12 10.82 7.44 3.61
CA GLY A 12 10.25 8.60 4.30
C GLY A 12 9.93 9.76 3.35
N ALA A 13 10.82 10.06 2.40
CA ALA A 13 10.60 11.10 1.40
C ALA A 13 9.42 10.77 0.46
N ILE A 14 9.28 9.49 0.07
CA ILE A 14 8.12 9.00 -0.71
C ILE A 14 6.83 9.17 0.10
N ALA A 15 6.84 8.76 1.38
CA ALA A 15 5.68 8.89 2.27
C ALA A 15 5.21 10.34 2.41
N HIS A 16 6.15 11.28 2.60
CA HIS A 16 5.84 12.70 2.66
C HIS A 16 5.24 13.23 1.35
N SER A 17 5.79 12.81 0.21
CA SER A 17 5.26 13.17 -1.13
C SER A 17 3.83 12.65 -1.35
N CYS A 18 3.51 11.49 -0.79
CA CYS A 18 2.16 10.92 -0.81
C CYS A 18 1.20 11.54 0.21
N GLY A 19 1.65 12.50 1.04
CA GLY A 19 0.81 13.18 2.03
C GLY A 19 0.58 12.40 3.33
N VAL A 20 1.37 11.34 3.60
CA VAL A 20 1.26 10.57 4.85
C VAL A 20 2.42 10.87 5.80
N LYS A 21 2.21 10.69 7.11
CA LYS A 21 3.18 11.06 8.16
C LYS A 21 4.31 10.04 8.29
N GLU A 22 4.02 8.77 8.06
CA GLU A 22 5.03 7.70 8.10
C GLU A 22 4.78 6.61 7.03
N PRO A 23 5.82 5.89 6.59
CA PRO A 23 5.70 4.86 5.54
C PRO A 23 4.64 3.79 5.78
N ARG A 24 4.38 3.42 7.04
CA ARG A 24 3.36 2.42 7.41
C ARG A 24 1.93 2.85 7.07
N GLN A 25 1.69 4.13 6.84
CA GLN A 25 0.38 4.66 6.45
C GLN A 25 0.16 4.62 4.94
N LEU A 26 1.17 4.22 4.15
CA LEU A 26 0.99 3.99 2.72
C LEU A 26 0.01 2.82 2.52
N SER A 27 -1.13 3.14 1.90
CA SER A 27 -2.13 2.18 1.46
C SER A 27 -2.14 2.03 -0.07
N ARG A 28 -2.94 1.08 -0.56
CA ARG A 28 -3.14 0.81 -2.00
C ARG A 28 -3.67 2.03 -2.78
N MET A 29 -4.24 3.02 -2.10
CA MET A 29 -4.68 4.28 -2.72
C MET A 29 -3.53 5.15 -3.23
N HIS A 30 -2.30 4.96 -2.74
CA HIS A 30 -1.15 5.81 -3.06
C HIS A 30 -0.31 5.30 -4.23
N ALA A 31 -0.65 4.15 -4.83
CA ALA A 31 0.21 3.51 -5.81
C ALA A 31 -0.58 2.93 -7.00
N ARG A 32 0.08 2.95 -8.17
CA ARG A 32 -0.38 2.33 -9.40
C ARG A 32 0.69 1.34 -9.88
N VAL A 33 0.27 0.26 -10.52
CA VAL A 33 1.16 -0.76 -11.10
C VAL A 33 0.99 -0.80 -12.61
N VAL A 34 2.10 -0.89 -13.34
CA VAL A 34 2.09 -1.11 -14.79
C VAL A 34 1.89 -2.60 -15.03
N THR A 35 0.78 -2.98 -15.66
CA THR A 35 0.46 -4.37 -15.96
C THR A 35 1.08 -4.82 -17.29
N GLN A 36 1.04 -6.13 -17.58
CA GLN A 36 1.67 -6.73 -18.77
C GLN A 36 1.20 -6.10 -20.10
N ASN A 37 -0.02 -5.59 -20.14
CA ASN A 37 -0.58 -4.87 -21.29
C ASN A 37 -0.09 -3.41 -21.40
N GLY A 38 0.90 -2.99 -20.61
CA GLY A 38 1.47 -1.65 -20.58
C GLY A 38 0.59 -0.59 -19.91
N ARG A 39 -0.58 -0.96 -19.38
CA ARG A 39 -1.50 -0.02 -18.73
C ARG A 39 -1.16 0.15 -17.25
N SER A 40 -1.23 1.40 -16.78
CA SER A 40 -1.14 1.71 -15.35
C SER A 40 -2.51 1.51 -14.70
N GLN A 41 -2.59 0.64 -13.69
CA GLN A 41 -3.82 0.37 -12.94
C GLN A 41 -3.64 0.74 -11.46
N ALA A 42 -4.67 1.29 -10.83
CA ALA A 42 -4.63 1.63 -9.41
C ALA A 42 -4.61 0.36 -8.56
N LEU A 43 -3.78 0.30 -7.52
CA LEU A 43 -3.76 -0.86 -6.63
C LEU A 43 -5.03 -0.99 -5.79
N SER A 44 -5.73 0.11 -5.52
CA SER A 44 -7.03 0.11 -4.83
C SER A 44 -8.15 -0.50 -5.66
N GLU A 45 -8.10 -0.38 -6.98
CA GLU A 45 -9.04 -1.03 -7.90
C GLU A 45 -8.73 -2.52 -8.01
N LEU A 46 -7.45 -2.88 -8.15
CA LEU A 46 -7.00 -4.28 -8.26
C LEU A 46 -7.21 -5.07 -6.97
N TYR A 47 -6.99 -4.42 -5.83
CA TYR A 47 -7.09 -5.02 -4.50
C TYR A 47 -7.90 -4.10 -3.59
N PRO A 48 -9.24 -4.15 -3.66
CA PRO A 48 -10.09 -3.33 -2.81
C PRO A 48 -9.91 -3.69 -1.33
N ASP A 49 -10.21 -2.74 -0.46
CA ASP A 49 -10.27 -2.96 0.97
C ASP A 49 -11.51 -3.82 1.27
N VAL A 50 -11.31 -5.15 1.26
CA VAL A 50 -12.34 -6.08 1.69
C VAL A 50 -12.36 -6.16 3.21
N PRO A 51 -13.52 -6.05 3.86
CA PRO A 51 -13.61 -6.41 5.27
C PRO A 51 -13.15 -7.86 5.42
N ALA A 52 -12.43 -8.16 6.50
CA ALA A 52 -11.92 -9.49 6.78
C ALA A 52 -13.06 -10.50 6.65
N ARG A 53 -13.00 -11.35 5.62
CA ARG A 53 -14.00 -12.40 5.36
C ARG A 53 -13.78 -13.56 6.33
N TRP A 54 -13.87 -13.29 7.63
CA TRP A 54 -14.08 -14.36 8.60
C TRP A 54 -15.58 -14.59 8.68
N PRO A 55 -16.10 -15.76 8.28
CA PRO A 55 -17.46 -16.09 8.63
C PRO A 55 -17.46 -16.37 10.13
N VAL A 56 -17.93 -15.43 10.94
CA VAL A 56 -18.45 -15.79 12.26
C VAL A 56 -19.75 -16.56 11.98
N GLN A 57 -19.62 -17.85 11.71
CA GLN A 57 -20.77 -18.75 11.84
C GLN A 57 -21.03 -18.86 13.34
N SER A 58 -21.75 -17.87 13.88
CA SER A 58 -22.48 -18.03 15.13
C SER A 58 -23.61 -19.03 14.84
N GLN A 59 -23.26 -20.31 14.92
CA GLN A 59 -24.23 -21.39 15.02
C GLN A 59 -24.95 -21.20 16.35
N THR A 60 -26.21 -20.75 16.29
CA THR A 60 -27.22 -20.95 17.32
C THR A 60 -28.35 -21.73 16.67
#